data_AF-A0A0P9KQ46-F1
#
_entry.id   AF-A0A0P9KQ46-F1
#
_cell.length_a   1.000
_cell.length_b   1.000
_cell.length_c   1.000
_cell.angle_alpha   90.00
_cell.angle_beta   90.00
_cell.angle_gamma   90.00
#
_symmetry.space_group_name_H-M   'P 1'
#
loop_
_entity.id
_entity.type
_entity.pdbx_description
1 polymer ?
#
loop_
_entity_poly.entity_id
_entity_poly.type
_entity_poly.pdbx_seq_one_letter_code
_entity_poly.pdbx_strand_id
1 'polypeptide(L)'
;RQQIDQQLLATYGVRVLQVGVERLTLPSVTLNATVDRMRAERETIATERTAVGKREAAQIRSAAERDARIVEADATVKAADIEAQSRVEAAQIYGRAYAGSPQLYNLLRSLDTLGTIVTPGTRLILRTDAVPFRVLVDGPPTLDAKGGTQP
;
A
#
# COMPACT_ATOMS: atom_id res chain seq x y z
N ARG A 1 -4.51 -16.39 66.45
CA ARG A 1 -3.18 -17.00 66.72
C ARG A 1 -2.75 -16.79 68.17
N GLN A 2 -2.43 -15.57 68.61
CA GLN A 2 -1.96 -15.30 69.99
C GLN A 2 -2.91 -15.73 71.12
N GLN A 3 -4.23 -15.58 70.95
CA GLN A 3 -5.21 -16.01 71.96
C GLN A 3 -5.25 -17.54 72.17
N ILE A 4 -5.05 -18.33 71.10
CA ILE A 4 -5.12 -19.79 71.14
C ILE A 4 -3.83 -20.36 71.72
N ASP A 5 -2.68 -19.76 71.37
CA ASP A 5 -1.38 -20.14 71.93
C ASP A 5 -1.30 -19.95 73.44
N GLN A 6 -1.75 -18.81 73.97
CA GLN A 6 -1.70 -18.56 75.42
C GLN A 6 -2.57 -19.53 76.23
N GLN A 7 -3.76 -19.87 75.72
CA GLN A 7 -4.65 -20.82 76.40
C GLN A 7 -4.08 -22.24 76.42
N LEU A 8 -3.48 -22.71 75.32
CA LEU A 8 -2.93 -24.06 75.22
C LEU A 8 -1.62 -24.23 76.00
N LEU A 9 -0.77 -23.19 76.05
CA LEU A 9 0.43 -23.17 76.88
C LEU A 9 0.10 -23.25 78.37
N ALA A 10 -0.94 -22.53 78.82
CA ALA A 10 -1.34 -22.50 80.23
C ALA A 10 -2.01 -23.82 80.70
N THR A 11 -2.76 -24.49 79.82
CA THR A 11 -3.51 -25.71 80.20
C THR A 11 -2.78 -27.01 79.87
N TYR A 12 -1.97 -27.06 78.80
CA TYR A 12 -1.37 -28.30 78.31
C TYR A 12 0.15 -28.23 78.09
N GLY A 13 0.79 -27.05 78.24
CA GLY A 13 2.24 -26.88 78.09
C GLY A 13 2.78 -27.01 76.66
N VAL A 14 1.90 -26.99 75.65
CA VAL A 14 2.26 -27.23 74.23
C VAL A 14 2.22 -25.92 73.43
N ARG A 15 3.18 -25.72 72.53
CA ARG A 15 3.31 -24.52 71.66
C ARG A 15 2.79 -24.83 70.26
N VAL A 16 1.87 -24.02 69.71
CA VAL A 16 1.32 -24.25 68.37
C VAL A 16 2.27 -23.69 67.30
N LEU A 17 2.73 -24.54 66.38
CA LEU A 17 3.63 -24.13 65.28
C LEU A 17 2.86 -23.54 64.09
N GLN A 18 1.75 -24.17 63.68
CA GLN A 18 0.93 -23.72 62.56
C GLN A 18 -0.56 -24.02 62.76
N VAL A 19 -1.39 -23.05 62.37
CA VAL A 19 -2.84 -23.21 62.29
C VAL A 19 -3.23 -23.08 60.83
N GLY A 20 -3.93 -24.09 60.31
CA GLY A 20 -4.47 -24.14 58.96
C GLY A 20 -5.92 -24.57 59.00
N VAL A 21 -6.67 -24.26 57.95
CA VAL A 21 -8.04 -24.75 57.82
C VAL A 21 -7.96 -26.10 57.09
N GLU A 22 -8.31 -27.18 57.79
CA GLU A 22 -8.26 -28.54 57.23
C GLU A 22 -9.42 -28.80 56.26
N ARG A 23 -10.61 -28.23 56.56
CA ARG A 23 -11.79 -28.38 55.71
C ARG A 23 -12.77 -27.21 55.87
N LEU A 24 -13.11 -26.56 54.76
CA LEU A 24 -14.30 -25.70 54.67
C LEU A 24 -15.47 -26.55 54.16
N THR A 25 -16.36 -26.99 55.04
CA THR A 25 -17.63 -27.61 54.63
C THR A 25 -18.64 -26.52 54.31
N LEU A 26 -18.71 -26.13 53.04
CA LEU A 26 -19.80 -25.32 52.50
C LEU A 26 -20.97 -26.23 52.13
N PRO A 27 -22.23 -25.86 52.40
CA PRO A 27 -23.39 -26.62 51.94
C PRO A 27 -23.35 -26.80 50.41
N SER A 28 -23.46 -28.04 49.94
CA SER A 28 -23.37 -28.37 48.50
C SER A 28 -24.39 -27.62 47.63
N VAL A 29 -25.55 -27.28 48.21
CA VAL A 29 -26.64 -26.56 47.54
C VAL A 29 -26.26 -25.12 47.21
N THR A 30 -25.60 -24.40 48.12
CA THR A 30 -25.18 -23.01 47.87
C THR A 30 -23.96 -22.93 46.97
N LEU A 31 -23.06 -23.91 47.06
CA LEU A 31 -21.87 -23.99 46.21
C LEU A 31 -22.24 -24.08 44.72
N ASN A 32 -23.19 -24.94 44.34
CA ASN A 32 -23.61 -25.10 42.96
C ASN A 32 -24.20 -23.81 42.38
N ALA A 33 -25.10 -23.14 43.12
CA ALA A 33 -25.71 -21.88 42.70
C ALA A 33 -24.67 -20.76 42.50
N THR A 34 -23.66 -20.67 43.37
CA THR A 34 -22.56 -19.70 43.21
C THR A 34 -21.68 -20.04 42.01
N VAL A 35 -21.37 -21.32 41.78
CA VAL A 35 -20.56 -21.75 40.62
C VAL A 35 -21.27 -21.44 39.30
N ASP A 36 -22.57 -21.71 39.22
CA ASP A 36 -23.35 -21.44 38.01
C ASP A 36 -23.47 -19.94 37.73
N ARG A 37 -23.65 -19.12 38.78
CA ARG A 37 -23.56 -17.66 38.65
C ARG A 37 -22.19 -17.22 38.13
N MET A 38 -21.10 -17.73 38.70
CA MET A 38 -19.74 -17.40 38.26
C MET A 38 -19.49 -17.79 36.80
N ARG A 39 -20.04 -18.91 36.34
CA ARG A 39 -19.96 -19.33 34.93
C ARG A 39 -20.69 -18.35 34.02
N ALA A 40 -21.93 -17.99 34.35
CA ALA A 40 -22.72 -17.04 33.57
C ALA A 40 -22.05 -15.65 33.51
N GLU A 41 -21.46 -15.21 34.61
CA GLU A 41 -20.74 -13.94 34.68
C GLU A 41 -19.45 -13.97 33.86
N ARG A 42 -18.70 -15.08 33.89
CA ARG A 42 -17.53 -15.28 33.01
C ARG A 42 -17.90 -15.32 31.53
N GLU A 43 -19.00 -15.97 31.18
CA GLU A 43 -19.46 -16.04 29.78
C GLU A 43 -19.86 -14.64 29.26
N THR A 44 -20.54 -13.86 30.11
CA THR A 44 -20.87 -12.46 29.80
C THR A 44 -19.61 -11.64 29.57
N ILE A 45 -18.62 -11.73 30.47
CA ILE A 45 -17.34 -11.01 30.34
C ILE A 45 -16.57 -11.44 29.07
N ALA A 46 -16.56 -12.74 28.75
CA ALA A 46 -15.90 -13.25 27.55
C ALA A 46 -16.58 -12.73 26.27
N THR A 47 -17.92 -12.71 26.25
CA THR A 47 -18.72 -12.17 25.15
C THR A 47 -18.47 -10.68 24.96
N GLU A 48 -18.48 -9.91 26.05
CA GLU A 48 -18.22 -8.47 26.02
C GLU A 48 -16.82 -8.16 25.49
N ARG A 49 -15.78 -8.84 26.00
CA ARG A 49 -14.41 -8.68 25.52
C ARG A 49 -14.27 -9.04 24.04
N THR A 50 -14.95 -10.11 23.60
CA THR A 50 -14.96 -10.51 22.19
C THR A 50 -15.64 -9.45 21.32
N ALA A 51 -16.75 -8.86 21.79
CA ALA A 51 -17.45 -7.80 21.07
C ALA A 51 -16.60 -6.53 20.98
N VAL A 52 -15.92 -6.15 22.06
CA VAL A 52 -14.98 -5.01 22.07
C VAL A 52 -13.84 -5.24 21.09
N GLY A 53 -13.18 -6.40 21.15
CA GLY A 53 -12.08 -6.73 20.25
C GLY A 53 -12.50 -6.74 18.78
N LYS A 54 -13.69 -7.26 18.46
CA LYS A 54 -14.25 -7.21 17.10
C LYS A 54 -14.50 -5.77 16.63
N ARG A 55 -15.03 -4.91 17.52
CA ARG A 55 -15.30 -3.51 17.20
C ARG A 55 -14.02 -2.73 16.92
N GLU A 56 -13.02 -2.88 17.78
CA GLU A 56 -11.72 -2.23 17.60
C GLU A 56 -11.03 -2.73 16.33
N ALA A 57 -11.04 -4.05 16.08
CA ALA A 57 -10.48 -4.61 14.85
C ALA A 57 -11.18 -4.07 13.60
N ALA A 58 -12.51 -3.94 13.62
CA ALA A 58 -13.27 -3.38 12.50
C ALA A 58 -12.94 -1.89 12.28
N GLN A 59 -12.79 -1.10 13.35
CA GLN A 59 -12.38 0.29 13.26
C GLN A 59 -10.97 0.44 12.67
N ILE A 60 -10.00 -0.34 13.17
CA ILE A 60 -8.62 -0.32 12.66
C ILE A 60 -8.59 -0.69 11.18
N ARG A 61 -9.31 -1.75 10.78
CA ARG A 61 -9.39 -2.14 9.36
C ARG A 61 -9.99 -1.06 8.50
N SER A 62 -11.12 -0.49 8.90
CA SER A 62 -11.77 0.58 8.14
C SER A 62 -10.90 1.84 8.02
N ALA A 63 -10.14 2.19 9.06
CA ALA A 63 -9.19 3.28 9.02
C ALA A 63 -8.03 2.97 8.06
N ALA A 64 -7.42 1.80 8.18
CA ALA A 64 -6.33 1.38 7.31
C ALA A 64 -6.75 1.33 5.83
N GLU A 65 -7.95 0.84 5.52
CA GLU A 65 -8.50 0.85 4.15
C GLU A 65 -8.75 2.26 3.62
N ARG A 66 -9.20 3.18 4.48
CA ARG A 66 -9.36 4.59 4.10
C ARG A 66 -8.00 5.20 3.78
N ASP A 67 -7.01 5.00 4.64
CA ASP A 67 -5.68 5.57 4.48
C ASP A 67 -5.00 5.00 3.22
N ALA A 68 -5.11 3.70 2.99
CA ALA A 68 -4.62 3.06 1.77
C ALA A 68 -5.20 3.70 0.50
N ARG A 69 -6.52 3.93 0.46
CA ARG A 69 -7.18 4.59 -0.67
C ARG A 69 -6.71 6.03 -0.87
N ILE A 70 -6.48 6.77 0.21
CA ILE A 70 -5.95 8.14 0.12
C ILE A 70 -4.54 8.13 -0.47
N VAL A 71 -3.66 7.26 0.05
CA VAL A 71 -2.29 7.14 -0.45
C VAL A 71 -2.25 6.73 -1.91
N GLU A 72 -3.09 5.78 -2.33
CA GLU A 72 -3.18 5.34 -3.72
C GLU A 72 -3.70 6.45 -4.64
N ALA A 73 -4.71 7.19 -4.20
CA ALA A 73 -5.23 8.34 -4.94
C ALA A 73 -4.16 9.44 -5.09
N ASP A 74 -3.47 9.79 -4.00
CA ASP A 74 -2.40 10.79 -4.00
C ASP A 74 -1.23 10.37 -4.90
N ALA A 75 -0.86 9.08 -4.87
CA ALA A 75 0.18 8.53 -5.74
C ALA A 75 -0.23 8.60 -7.22
N THR A 76 -1.49 8.30 -7.53
CA THR A 76 -2.04 8.37 -8.89
C THR A 76 -2.03 9.80 -9.42
N VAL A 77 -2.45 10.77 -8.60
CA VAL A 77 -2.43 12.19 -8.97
C VAL A 77 -0.99 12.65 -9.23
N LYS A 78 -0.05 12.34 -8.33
CA LYS A 78 1.37 12.69 -8.51
C LYS A 78 1.97 12.07 -9.78
N ALA A 79 1.63 10.82 -10.09
CA ALA A 79 2.09 10.17 -11.31
C ALA A 79 1.54 10.88 -12.55
N ALA A 80 0.24 11.21 -12.56
CA ALA A 80 -0.40 11.94 -13.66
C ALA A 80 0.23 13.34 -13.86
N ASP A 81 0.54 14.06 -12.78
CA ASP A 81 1.18 15.37 -12.84
C ASP A 81 2.60 15.28 -13.44
N ILE A 82 3.39 14.29 -13.01
CA ILE A 82 4.74 14.05 -13.55
C ILE A 82 4.68 13.71 -15.04
N GLU A 83 3.74 12.85 -15.45
CA GLU A 83 3.53 12.53 -16.86
C GLU A 83 3.10 13.76 -17.67
N ALA A 84 2.18 14.56 -17.14
CA ALA A 84 1.71 15.78 -17.81
C ALA A 84 2.86 16.77 -18.00
N GLN A 85 3.66 17.00 -16.96
CA GLN A 85 4.83 17.87 -17.03
C GLN A 85 5.86 17.34 -18.04
N SER A 86 6.15 16.04 -18.01
CA SER A 86 7.07 15.39 -18.95
C SER A 86 6.60 15.56 -20.40
N ARG A 87 5.29 15.42 -20.67
CA ARG A 87 4.71 15.64 -22.00
C ARG A 87 4.84 17.09 -22.45
N VAL A 88 4.62 18.05 -21.55
CA VAL A 88 4.79 19.48 -21.85
C VAL A 88 6.24 19.79 -22.19
N GLU A 89 7.19 19.32 -21.38
CA GLU A 89 8.62 19.53 -21.61
C GLU A 89 9.07 18.90 -22.93
N ALA A 90 8.65 17.66 -23.20
CA ALA A 90 8.93 16.98 -24.46
C ALA A 90 8.37 17.77 -25.66
N ALA A 91 7.11 18.21 -25.59
CA ALA A 91 6.49 19.02 -26.64
C ALA A 91 7.23 20.35 -26.87
N GLN A 92 7.71 21.01 -25.80
CA GLN A 92 8.51 22.22 -25.91
C GLN A 92 9.88 21.97 -26.56
N ILE A 93 10.54 20.85 -26.26
CA ILE A 93 11.81 20.46 -26.89
C ILE A 93 11.58 20.18 -28.38
N TYR A 94 10.55 19.41 -28.73
CA TYR A 94 10.20 19.13 -30.12
C TYR A 94 9.81 20.40 -30.87
N GLY A 95 9.05 21.30 -30.26
CA GLY A 95 8.69 22.59 -30.84
C GLY A 95 9.92 23.47 -31.12
N ARG A 96 10.88 23.52 -30.18
CA ARG A 96 12.16 24.23 -30.38
C ARG A 96 13.01 23.60 -31.49
N ALA A 97 13.09 22.27 -31.53
CA ALA A 97 13.82 21.54 -32.57
C ALA A 97 13.21 21.77 -33.97
N TYR A 98 11.88 21.74 -34.06
CA TYR A 98 11.16 22.05 -35.29
C TYR A 98 11.36 23.51 -35.74
N ALA A 99 11.30 24.46 -34.82
CA ALA A 99 11.51 25.88 -35.12
C ALA A 99 12.92 26.19 -35.64
N GLY A 100 13.93 25.43 -35.20
CA GLY A 100 15.32 25.58 -35.69
C GLY A 100 15.50 25.14 -37.14
N SER A 101 14.98 23.96 -37.52
CA SER A 101 14.99 23.51 -38.92
C SER A 101 13.93 22.41 -39.16
N PRO A 102 12.78 22.75 -39.75
CA PRO A 102 11.69 21.80 -39.99
C PRO A 102 12.08 20.60 -40.86
N GLN A 103 12.94 20.84 -41.86
CA GLN A 103 13.36 19.84 -42.86
C GLN A 103 14.29 18.79 -42.25
N LEU A 104 15.27 19.22 -41.43
CA LEU A 104 16.18 18.31 -40.74
C LEU A 104 15.46 17.51 -39.64
N TYR A 105 14.52 18.14 -38.93
CA TYR A 105 13.69 17.47 -37.93
C TYR A 105 12.89 16.30 -38.52
N ASN A 106 12.17 16.54 -39.63
CA ASN A 106 11.39 15.52 -40.31
C ASN A 106 12.27 14.36 -40.84
N LEU A 107 13.46 14.70 -41.36
CA LEU A 107 14.44 13.72 -41.80
C LEU A 107 14.90 12.82 -40.65
N LEU A 108 15.42 13.41 -39.57
CA LEU A 108 15.91 12.66 -38.41
C LEU A 108 14.82 11.82 -37.77
N ARG A 109 13.59 12.35 -37.67
CA ARG A 109 12.46 11.60 -37.12
C ARG A 109 12.08 10.40 -37.99
N SER A 110 12.12 10.54 -39.32
CA SER A 110 11.85 9.42 -40.23
C SER A 110 12.90 8.31 -40.12
N LEU A 111 14.18 8.66 -39.94
CA LEU A 111 15.27 7.70 -39.76
C LEU A 111 15.20 6.98 -38.40
N ASP A 112 14.80 7.68 -37.35
CA ASP A 112 14.57 7.11 -36.03
C ASP A 112 13.40 6.10 -36.04
N THR A 113 12.29 6.44 -36.71
CA THR A 113 11.18 5.50 -36.92
C THR A 113 11.58 4.29 -37.76
N LEU A 114 12.50 4.46 -38.70
CA LEU A 114 13.02 3.36 -39.50
C LEU A 114 13.85 2.38 -38.64
N GLY A 115 14.74 2.91 -37.79
CA GLY A 115 15.59 2.10 -36.91
C GLY A 115 14.80 1.26 -35.90
N THR A 116 13.63 1.74 -35.47
CA THR A 116 12.75 1.00 -34.55
C THR A 116 11.93 -0.10 -35.24
N ILE A 117 11.61 0.05 -36.52
CA ILE A 117 10.80 -0.92 -37.28
C ILE A 117 11.66 -2.03 -37.91
N VAL A 118 12.93 -1.74 -38.22
CA VAL A 118 13.84 -2.68 -38.90
C VAL A 118 14.59 -3.55 -37.88
N THR A 119 14.00 -4.71 -37.55
CA THR A 119 14.60 -5.76 -36.71
C THR A 119 15.23 -6.86 -37.61
N PRO A 120 16.27 -7.61 -37.18
CA PRO A 120 16.99 -8.58 -38.05
C PRO A 120 16.15 -9.68 -38.71
N GLY A 121 14.89 -9.89 -38.29
CA GLY A 121 13.97 -10.89 -38.85
C GLY A 121 12.81 -10.34 -39.70
N THR A 122 12.71 -9.02 -39.88
CA THR A 122 11.53 -8.40 -40.52
C THR A 122 11.66 -8.42 -42.04
N ARG A 123 10.83 -9.23 -42.73
CA ARG A 123 10.61 -9.12 -44.18
C ARG A 123 9.46 -8.16 -44.44
N LEU A 124 9.79 -6.94 -44.84
CA LEU A 124 8.84 -5.85 -45.03
C LEU A 124 8.59 -5.66 -46.54
N ILE A 125 7.35 -5.88 -47.00
CA ILE A 125 6.94 -5.60 -48.38
C ILE A 125 6.18 -4.27 -48.34
N LEU A 126 6.79 -3.21 -48.89
CA LEU A 126 6.25 -1.85 -48.84
C LEU A 126 6.24 -1.21 -50.22
N ARG A 127 5.30 -0.29 -50.40
CA ARG A 127 5.23 0.62 -51.53
C ARG A 127 6.22 1.76 -51.30
N THR A 128 6.98 2.11 -52.34
CA THR A 128 8.11 3.05 -52.32
C THR A 128 7.73 4.50 -51.96
N ASP A 129 6.44 4.81 -51.90
CA ASP A 129 5.84 6.13 -51.65
C ASP A 129 5.36 6.35 -50.20
N ALA A 130 5.40 5.34 -49.33
CA ALA A 130 4.87 5.44 -47.97
C ALA A 130 5.87 6.08 -46.99
N VAL A 131 5.38 6.99 -46.13
CA VAL A 131 6.13 7.51 -44.96
C VAL A 131 6.35 6.36 -43.98
N PRO A 132 7.56 6.13 -43.42
CA PRO A 132 8.76 6.99 -43.40
C PRO A 132 9.80 6.75 -44.51
N PHE A 133 9.60 5.78 -45.41
CA PHE A 133 10.63 5.30 -46.34
C PHE A 133 10.87 6.19 -47.56
N ARG A 134 9.95 7.13 -47.85
CA ARG A 134 10.10 8.14 -48.92
C ARG A 134 11.43 8.90 -48.83
N VAL A 135 11.94 9.14 -47.62
CA VAL A 135 13.23 9.80 -47.37
C VAL A 135 14.42 9.04 -47.95
N LEU A 136 14.35 7.71 -48.01
CA LEU A 136 15.43 6.88 -48.59
C LEU A 136 15.41 6.87 -50.12
N VAL A 137 14.30 7.30 -50.74
CA VAL A 137 14.08 7.24 -52.19
C VAL A 137 14.28 8.61 -52.82
N ASP A 138 13.76 9.68 -52.19
CA ASP A 138 13.86 11.06 -52.69
C ASP A 138 15.22 11.73 -52.39
N GLY A 139 16.05 11.13 -51.52
CA GLY A 139 17.29 11.74 -51.03
C GLY A 139 17.04 12.90 -50.05
N PRO A 140 18.09 13.45 -49.41
CA PRO A 140 17.93 14.58 -48.49
C PRO A 140 17.30 15.76 -49.25
N PRO A 141 16.27 16.43 -48.68
CA PRO A 141 15.75 17.65 -49.29
C PRO A 141 16.92 18.63 -49.46
N THR A 142 17.14 19.12 -50.67
CA THR A 142 18.18 20.11 -50.92
C THR A 142 17.91 21.30 -50.01
N LEU A 143 18.93 21.66 -49.23
CA LEU A 143 18.93 22.91 -48.46
C LEU A 143 19.02 24.05 -49.48
N ASP A 144 17.89 24.40 -50.08
CA ASP A 144 17.82 25.50 -51.02
C ASP A 144 18.12 26.80 -50.27
N ALA A 145 19.33 27.29 -50.49
CA ALA A 145 19.73 28.65 -50.21
C ALA A 145 18.87 29.62 -51.05
N LYS A 146 17.71 30.01 -50.52
CA LYS A 146 16.89 31.11 -51.04
C LYS A 146 16.57 32.10 -49.92
N GLY A 147 17.63 32.61 -49.30
CA GLY A 147 17.70 34.03 -48.95
C GLY A 147 18.33 34.74 -50.15
N GLY A 148 17.54 35.49 -50.93
CA GLY A 148 18.05 36.21 -52.09
C GLY A 148 17.00 36.46 -53.16
N THR A 149 16.35 37.62 -53.02
CA THR A 149 15.96 38.59 -54.07
C THR A 149 15.37 38.08 -55.38
N GLN A 150 14.17 38.58 -55.70
CA GLN A 150 13.82 39.42 -56.87
C GLN A 150 12.37 39.15 -57.33
N PRO A 151 11.73 40.09 -58.04
CA PRO A 151 11.74 41.56 -57.96
C PRO A 151 10.41 42.13 -57.41
#